data_AF-A0A916YGY8-F1
#
_entry.id   AF-A0A916YGY8-F1
#
_cell.length_a   1.000
_cell.length_b   1.000
_cell.length_c   1.000
_cell.angle_alpha   90.00
_cell.angle_beta   90.00
_cell.angle_gamma   90.00
#
_symmetry.space_group_name_H-M   'P 1'
#
loop_
_entity.id
_entity.type
_entity.pdbx_description
1 polymer ?
#
loop_
_entity_poly.entity_id
_entity_poly.type
_entity_poly.pdbx_seq_one_letter_code
_entity_poly.pdbx_strand_id
1 'polypeptide(L)'
;MASIDTLRVFLHPDRRRIIDHLTAHGPSRVGDIAATLGLQVGSVSHHLRMLEREALVERAADLRTDGRTSWWRNVPKSVSWSVDDFAEDGSAQAVARDMERANIQYQVDRLAEWKRRAPHAPEAWRQAAHSYDYVLRATPEELLALGDAIASTIRAWREGIDDDDGADRAAVRMFLHAFPLL
;
A
#
# COMPACT_ATOMS: atom_id res chain seq x y z
N MET A 1 9.46 -13.18 3.58
CA MET A 1 8.66 -13.00 2.35
C MET A 1 7.19 -13.15 2.66
N ALA A 2 6.31 -12.49 1.91
CA ALA A 2 4.86 -12.61 2.09
C ALA A 2 4.38 -14.01 1.66
N SER A 3 3.44 -14.61 2.39
CA SER A 3 2.81 -15.85 1.95
C SER A 3 1.82 -15.59 0.81
N ILE A 4 1.44 -16.63 0.05
CA ILE A 4 0.43 -16.49 -1.00
C ILE A 4 -0.92 -16.02 -0.43
N ASP A 5 -1.25 -16.43 0.80
CA ASP A 5 -2.47 -15.99 1.47
C ASP A 5 -2.39 -14.52 1.92
N THR A 6 -1.21 -14.08 2.38
CA THR A 6 -0.96 -12.66 2.63
C THR A 6 -1.15 -11.84 1.35
N LEU A 7 -0.67 -12.32 0.19
CA LEU A 7 -0.90 -11.66 -1.09
C LEU A 7 -2.38 -11.66 -1.50
N ARG A 8 -3.11 -12.78 -1.32
CA ARG A 8 -4.57 -12.83 -1.53
C ARG A 8 -5.30 -11.78 -0.71
N VAL A 9 -4.90 -11.61 0.55
CA VAL A 9 -5.49 -10.61 1.43
C VAL A 9 -5.13 -9.21 0.95
N PHE A 10 -3.86 -8.93 0.71
CA PHE A 10 -3.38 -7.59 0.35
C PHE A 10 -3.85 -7.11 -1.04
N LEU A 11 -3.98 -8.01 -2.01
CA LEU A 11 -4.23 -7.67 -3.42
C LEU A 11 -5.71 -7.68 -3.82
N HIS A 12 -6.61 -7.98 -2.90
CA HIS A 12 -8.04 -7.95 -3.18
C HIS A 12 -8.55 -6.51 -3.37
N PRO A 13 -9.37 -6.23 -4.40
CA PRO A 13 -9.78 -4.87 -4.77
C PRO A 13 -10.37 -4.06 -3.60
N ASP A 14 -11.38 -4.58 -2.91
CA ASP A 14 -12.01 -3.83 -1.80
C ASP A 14 -11.10 -3.67 -0.58
N ARG A 15 -10.23 -4.65 -0.31
CA ARG A 15 -9.28 -4.56 0.80
C ARG A 15 -8.23 -3.49 0.54
N ARG A 16 -7.75 -3.37 -0.71
CA ARG A 16 -6.89 -2.25 -1.12
C ARG A 16 -7.58 -0.91 -0.96
N ARG A 17 -8.84 -0.79 -1.41
CA ARG A 17 -9.62 0.44 -1.24
C ARG A 17 -9.79 0.83 0.23
N ILE A 18 -9.94 -0.14 1.13
CA ILE A 18 -9.99 0.08 2.58
C ILE A 18 -8.63 0.55 3.12
N ILE A 19 -7.52 -0.10 2.76
CA ILE A 19 -6.17 0.33 3.16
C ILE A 19 -5.88 1.75 2.65
N ASP A 20 -6.22 2.03 1.39
CA ASP A 20 -6.04 3.35 0.78
C ASP A 20 -6.80 4.43 1.53
N HIS A 21 -8.06 4.15 1.91
CA HIS A 21 -8.88 5.06 2.69
C HIS A 21 -8.24 5.33 4.06
N LEU A 22 -7.86 4.28 4.80
CA LEU A 22 -7.21 4.42 6.10
C LEU A 22 -5.85 5.12 6.02
N THR A 23 -5.15 4.97 4.90
CA THR A 23 -3.88 5.66 4.65
C THR A 23 -4.12 7.15 4.38
N ALA A 24 -5.11 7.48 3.56
CA ALA A 24 -5.38 8.87 3.15
C ALA A 24 -6.11 9.70 4.22
N HIS A 25 -6.96 9.08 5.03
CA HIS A 25 -7.83 9.76 5.99
C HIS A 25 -7.49 9.47 7.45
N GLY A 26 -6.49 8.61 7.69
CA GLY A 26 -6.13 8.18 9.04
C GLY A 26 -7.17 7.22 9.66
N PRO A 27 -7.14 7.06 10.99
CA PRO A 27 -8.04 6.16 11.70
C PRO A 27 -9.51 6.48 11.41
N SER A 28 -10.30 5.46 11.06
CA SER A 28 -11.69 5.63 10.62
C SER A 28 -12.62 4.58 11.22
N ARG A 29 -13.91 4.93 11.37
CA ARG A 29 -14.95 3.97 11.80
C ARG A 29 -15.41 3.14 10.61
N VAL A 30 -15.86 1.91 10.88
CA VAL A 30 -16.41 1.00 9.85
C VAL A 30 -17.51 1.67 9.01
N GLY A 31 -18.41 2.43 9.65
CA GLY A 31 -19.49 3.13 8.97
C GLY A 31 -19.01 4.22 8.00
N ASP A 32 -17.96 4.97 8.38
CA ASP A 32 -17.39 6.03 7.54
C ASP A 32 -16.66 5.44 6.33
N ILE A 33 -15.92 4.35 6.54
CA ILE A 33 -15.27 3.59 5.46
C ILE A 33 -16.33 3.05 4.49
N ALA A 34 -17.39 2.44 5.01
CA ALA A 34 -18.48 1.88 4.21
C ALA A 34 -19.18 2.95 3.36
N ALA A 35 -19.51 4.10 3.97
CA ALA A 35 -20.13 5.22 3.28
C ALA A 35 -19.22 5.79 2.19
N THR A 36 -17.93 6.01 2.50
CA THR A 36 -16.97 6.59 1.56
C THR A 36 -16.71 5.69 0.36
N LEU A 37 -16.62 4.37 0.58
CA LEU A 37 -16.30 3.40 -0.47
C LEU A 37 -17.53 2.83 -1.18
N GLY A 38 -18.75 3.16 -0.74
CA GLY A 38 -19.98 2.59 -1.27
C GLY A 38 -20.10 1.08 -1.00
N LEU A 39 -19.55 0.61 0.12
CA LEU A 39 -19.54 -0.79 0.52
C LEU A 39 -20.56 -1.07 1.63
N GLN A 40 -20.99 -2.31 1.76
CA GLN A 40 -21.84 -2.74 2.87
C GLN A 40 -21.02 -2.78 4.17
N VAL A 41 -21.58 -2.28 5.28
CA VAL A 41 -20.92 -2.25 6.61
C VAL A 41 -20.44 -3.65 7.04
N GLY A 42 -21.24 -4.69 6.79
CA GLY A 42 -20.86 -6.08 7.07
C GLY A 42 -19.66 -6.56 6.25
N SER A 43 -19.57 -6.17 4.98
CA SER A 43 -18.43 -6.47 4.10
C SER A 43 -17.16 -5.77 4.58
N VAL A 44 -17.24 -4.48 4.91
CA VAL A 44 -16.10 -3.73 5.47
C VAL A 44 -15.60 -4.36 6.76
N SER A 45 -16.52 -4.73 7.67
CA SER A 45 -16.16 -5.42 8.93
C SER A 45 -15.48 -6.77 8.69
N HIS A 46 -15.90 -7.51 7.65
CA HIS A 46 -15.26 -8.77 7.28
C HIS A 46 -13.86 -8.54 6.71
N HIS A 47 -13.71 -7.59 5.77
CA HIS A 47 -12.44 -7.24 5.16
C HIS A 47 -11.41 -6.72 6.17
N LEU A 48 -11.81 -5.86 7.11
CA LEU A 48 -10.93 -5.36 8.17
C LEU A 48 -10.40 -6.50 9.05
N ARG A 49 -11.24 -7.48 9.41
CA ARG A 49 -10.78 -8.66 10.16
C ARG A 49 -9.79 -9.50 9.36
N MET A 50 -9.98 -9.67 8.05
CA MET A 50 -9.00 -10.39 7.23
C MET A 50 -7.67 -9.65 7.16
N LEU A 51 -7.72 -8.32 6.98
CA LEU A 51 -6.53 -7.46 6.98
C LEU A 51 -5.80 -7.47 8.33
N GLU A 52 -6.54 -7.51 9.43
CA GLU A 52 -6.00 -7.58 10.80
C GLU A 52 -5.19 -8.85 11.03
N ARG A 53 -5.65 -10.01 10.54
CA ARG A 53 -4.91 -11.28 10.67
C ARG A 53 -3.53 -11.24 10.02
N GLU A 54 -3.42 -10.51 8.92
CA GLU A 54 -2.14 -10.28 8.23
C GLU A 54 -1.39 -9.04 8.76
N ALA A 55 -1.91 -8.43 9.84
CA ALA A 55 -1.39 -7.24 10.49
C ALA A 55 -1.14 -6.08 9.49
N LEU A 56 -2.07 -5.91 8.54
CA LEU A 56 -2.11 -4.80 7.58
C LEU A 56 -2.93 -3.62 8.12
N VAL A 57 -3.86 -3.89 9.03
CA VAL A 57 -4.64 -2.89 9.77
C VAL A 57 -4.76 -3.35 11.21
N GLU A 58 -5.09 -2.43 12.10
CA GLU A 58 -5.34 -2.74 13.51
C GLU A 58 -6.48 -1.91 14.08
N ARG A 59 -7.03 -2.35 15.21
CA ARG A 59 -8.03 -1.58 15.95
C ARG A 59 -7.37 -0.40 16.65
N ALA A 60 -7.95 0.78 16.45
CA ALA A 60 -7.58 2.01 17.14
C ALA A 60 -8.37 2.14 18.46
N ALA A 61 -8.07 1.28 19.43
CA ALA A 61 -8.85 1.16 20.66
C ALA A 61 -8.83 2.44 21.54
N ASP A 62 -7.76 3.22 21.42
CA ASP A 62 -7.55 4.53 22.05
C ASP A 62 -8.55 5.60 21.57
N LEU A 63 -9.10 5.47 20.35
CA LEU A 63 -10.09 6.40 19.80
C LEU A 63 -11.54 6.01 20.11
N ARG A 64 -11.73 4.90 20.83
CA ARG A 64 -13.05 4.35 21.10
C ARG A 64 -13.75 5.16 22.20
N THR A 65 -14.75 5.94 21.82
CA THR A 65 -15.59 6.72 22.75
C THR A 65 -16.74 5.92 23.37
N ASP A 66 -17.19 4.85 22.71
CA ASP A 66 -18.21 3.94 23.22
C ASP A 66 -17.86 2.47 22.91
N GLY A 67 -18.40 1.52 23.68
CA GLY A 67 -18.08 0.10 23.51
C GLY A 67 -18.54 -0.53 22.18
N ARG A 68 -19.26 0.21 21.32
CA ARG A 68 -19.93 -0.30 20.11
C ARG A 68 -19.23 0.11 18.83
N THR A 69 -18.51 1.22 18.83
CA THR A 69 -17.86 1.79 17.65
C THR A 69 -16.44 1.25 17.52
N SER A 70 -16.19 0.45 16.48
CA SER A 70 -14.83 -0.03 16.17
C SER A 70 -14.14 0.96 15.25
N TRP A 71 -13.10 1.61 15.78
CA TRP A 71 -12.14 2.39 15.01
C TRP A 71 -11.00 1.51 14.51
N TRP A 72 -10.52 1.82 13.31
CA TRP A 72 -9.47 1.06 12.62
C TRP A 72 -8.44 2.03 12.07
N ARG A 73 -7.17 1.61 12.06
CA ARG A 73 -6.07 2.36 11.44
C ARG A 73 -5.21 1.46 10.58
N ASN A 74 -4.55 2.06 9.59
CA ASN A 74 -3.57 1.35 8.76
C ASN A 74 -2.33 1.01 9.58
N VAL A 75 -1.74 -0.16 9.36
CA VAL A 75 -0.40 -0.48 9.86
C VAL A 75 0.57 -0.24 8.71
N PRO A 76 1.45 0.77 8.77
CA PRO A 76 2.30 1.08 7.62
C PRO A 76 3.34 -0.05 7.47
N LYS A 77 3.14 -0.89 6.45
CA LYS A 77 4.03 -1.99 6.08
C LYS A 77 4.32 -1.95 4.60
N SER A 78 5.59 -2.17 4.26
CA SER A 78 6.03 -2.42 2.89
C SER A 78 5.81 -3.89 2.56
N VAL A 79 5.10 -4.19 1.47
CA VAL A 79 4.91 -5.55 0.99
C VAL A 79 5.78 -5.74 -0.26
N SER A 80 6.84 -6.52 -0.16
CA SER A 80 7.73 -6.90 -1.27
C SER A 80 7.59 -8.38 -1.56
N TRP A 81 7.45 -8.73 -2.84
CA TRP A 81 7.26 -10.09 -3.33
C TRP A 81 7.57 -10.18 -4.82
N SER A 82 7.83 -11.39 -5.30
CA SER A 82 7.97 -11.72 -6.73
C SER A 82 7.14 -12.97 -7.08
N VAL A 83 6.87 -13.21 -8.36
CA VAL A 83 6.26 -14.48 -8.79
C VAL A 83 7.17 -15.67 -8.48
N ASP A 84 8.49 -15.46 -8.56
CA ASP A 84 9.49 -16.52 -8.36
C ASP A 84 9.60 -16.97 -6.90
N ASP A 85 9.12 -16.15 -5.96
CA ASP A 85 8.94 -16.51 -4.55
C ASP A 85 8.05 -17.75 -4.36
N PHE A 86 7.24 -18.10 -5.38
CA PHE A 86 6.28 -19.21 -5.36
C PHE A 86 6.60 -20.29 -6.40
N ALA A 87 7.82 -20.31 -6.96
CA ALA A 87 8.17 -21.21 -8.06
C ALA A 87 8.08 -22.71 -7.73
N GLU A 88 8.16 -23.09 -6.46
CA GLU A 88 8.07 -24.48 -6.01
C GLU A 88 6.65 -25.06 -6.04
N ASP A 89 5.62 -24.21 -6.06
CA ASP A 89 4.21 -24.61 -6.19
C ASP A 89 3.60 -23.96 -7.43
N GLY A 90 3.42 -24.75 -8.50
CA GLY A 90 2.89 -24.25 -9.77
C GLY A 90 1.48 -23.62 -9.66
N SER A 91 0.66 -24.06 -8.70
CA SER A 91 -0.65 -23.46 -8.44
C SER A 91 -0.51 -22.09 -7.78
N ALA A 92 0.34 -21.99 -6.75
CA ALA A 92 0.64 -20.72 -6.10
C ALA A 92 1.31 -19.73 -7.07
N GLN A 93 2.23 -20.20 -7.92
CA GLN A 93 2.90 -19.39 -8.93
C GLN A 93 1.90 -18.83 -9.95
N ALA A 94 0.95 -19.64 -10.43
CA ALA A 94 -0.07 -19.17 -11.36
C ALA A 94 -0.94 -18.06 -10.73
N VAL A 95 -1.35 -18.24 -9.48
CA VAL A 95 -2.10 -17.23 -8.72
C VAL A 95 -1.27 -15.95 -8.53
N ALA A 96 0.03 -16.08 -8.24
CA ALA A 96 0.93 -14.95 -8.09
C ALA A 96 1.07 -14.14 -9.40
N ARG A 97 1.09 -14.79 -10.56
CA ARG A 97 1.11 -14.10 -11.88
C ARG A 97 -0.15 -13.28 -12.13
N ASP A 98 -1.33 -13.83 -11.85
CA ASP A 98 -2.59 -13.10 -12.02
C ASP A 98 -2.67 -11.88 -11.09
N MET A 99 -2.19 -12.07 -9.86
CA MET A 99 -2.05 -11.02 -8.87
C MET A 99 -1.07 -9.93 -9.26
N GLU A 100 0.04 -10.27 -9.88
CA GLU A 100 1.06 -9.33 -10.34
C GLU A 100 0.46 -8.40 -11.40
N ARG A 101 -0.24 -8.99 -12.38
CA ARG A 101 -0.97 -8.24 -13.41
C ARG A 101 -2.00 -7.29 -12.81
N ALA A 102 -2.82 -7.78 -11.89
CA ALA A 102 -3.81 -6.95 -11.21
C ALA A 102 -3.17 -5.83 -10.37
N ASN A 103 -2.02 -6.11 -9.74
CA ASN A 103 -1.27 -5.13 -8.97
C ASN A 103 -0.71 -4.01 -9.86
N ILE A 104 -0.09 -4.37 -10.98
CA ILE A 104 0.47 -3.40 -11.94
C ILE A 104 -0.64 -2.52 -12.50
N GLN A 105 -1.77 -3.11 -12.90
CA GLN A 105 -2.91 -2.34 -13.41
C GLN A 105 -3.40 -1.33 -12.37
N TYR A 106 -3.58 -1.77 -11.12
CA TYR A 106 -3.97 -0.88 -10.02
C TYR A 106 -2.96 0.26 -9.82
N GLN A 107 -1.65 -0.01 -9.87
CA GLN A 107 -0.61 1.02 -9.72
C GLN A 107 -0.67 2.07 -10.84
N VAL A 108 -0.82 1.61 -12.09
CA VAL A 108 -1.01 2.49 -13.26
C VAL A 108 -2.27 3.34 -13.08
N ASP A 109 -3.39 2.76 -12.65
CA ASP A 109 -4.63 3.48 -12.42
C ASP A 109 -4.50 4.56 -11.33
N ARG A 110 -3.76 4.27 -10.24
CA ARG A 110 -3.47 5.24 -9.18
C ARG A 110 -2.60 6.40 -9.69
N LEU A 111 -1.58 6.11 -10.49
CA LEU A 111 -0.74 7.15 -11.07
C LEU A 111 -1.51 8.01 -12.08
N ALA A 112 -2.31 7.39 -12.95
CA ALA A 112 -3.17 8.11 -13.88
C ALA A 112 -4.18 9.01 -13.16
N GLU A 113 -4.76 8.53 -12.06
CA GLU A 113 -5.63 9.33 -11.19
C GLU A 113 -4.91 10.53 -10.58
N TRP A 114 -3.69 10.35 -10.05
CA TRP A 114 -2.87 11.46 -9.58
C TRP A 114 -2.64 12.48 -10.70
N LYS A 115 -2.20 12.05 -11.89
CA LYS A 115 -1.91 12.96 -13.00
C LYS A 115 -3.15 13.75 -13.45
N ARG A 116 -4.36 13.17 -13.37
CA ARG A 116 -5.62 13.90 -13.61
C ARG A 116 -5.93 14.95 -12.55
N ARG A 117 -5.61 14.69 -11.27
CA ARG A 117 -5.88 15.61 -10.15
C ARG A 117 -4.79 16.65 -9.92
N ALA A 118 -3.55 16.37 -10.34
CA ALA A 118 -2.38 17.20 -10.09
C ALA A 118 -2.57 18.69 -10.43
N PRO A 119 -3.25 19.10 -11.52
CA PRO A 119 -3.50 20.51 -11.82
C PRO A 119 -4.29 21.26 -10.74
N HIS A 120 -5.06 20.55 -9.92
CA HIS A 120 -5.88 21.11 -8.85
C HIS A 120 -5.28 20.89 -7.44
N ALA A 121 -4.14 20.21 -7.33
CA ALA A 121 -3.46 19.99 -6.07
C ALA A 121 -2.73 21.27 -5.59
N PRO A 122 -2.51 21.46 -4.28
CA PRO A 122 -1.69 22.56 -3.76
C PRO A 122 -0.31 22.60 -4.41
N GLU A 123 0.23 23.80 -4.62
CA GLU A 123 1.48 23.98 -5.36
C GLU A 123 2.66 23.22 -4.76
N ALA A 124 2.81 23.25 -3.44
CA ALA A 124 3.87 22.53 -2.75
C ALA A 124 3.86 21.02 -3.10
N TRP A 125 2.69 20.40 -3.20
CA TRP A 125 2.56 19.00 -3.60
C TRP A 125 2.86 18.76 -5.07
N ARG A 126 2.52 19.70 -5.96
CA ARG A 126 2.89 19.61 -7.38
C ARG A 126 4.39 19.69 -7.58
N GLN A 127 5.08 20.54 -6.80
CA GLN A 127 6.54 20.71 -6.86
C GLN A 127 7.28 19.54 -6.22
N ALA A 128 6.76 18.98 -5.12
CA ALA A 128 7.36 17.84 -4.43
C ALA A 128 7.18 16.52 -5.20
N ALA A 129 6.04 16.34 -5.89
CA ALA A 129 5.76 15.16 -6.67
C ALA A 129 6.67 15.09 -7.91
N HIS A 130 7.40 13.99 -8.04
CA HIS A 130 8.37 13.78 -9.12
C HIS A 130 8.07 12.50 -9.89
N SER A 131 8.67 12.37 -11.06
CA SER A 131 8.67 11.15 -11.85
C SER A 131 10.10 10.95 -12.33
N TYR A 132 10.69 9.81 -11.99
CA TYR A 132 12.02 9.46 -12.44
C TYR A 132 11.91 8.47 -13.59
N ASP A 133 12.73 8.67 -14.60
CA ASP A 133 12.95 7.71 -15.68
C ASP A 133 14.46 7.50 -15.77
N TYR A 134 14.91 6.32 -15.31
CA TYR A 134 16.32 5.96 -15.28
C TYR A 134 16.57 4.78 -16.20
N VAL A 135 17.53 4.92 -17.11
CA VAL A 135 18.12 3.81 -17.84
C VAL A 135 19.52 3.59 -17.29
N LEU A 136 19.66 2.55 -16.47
CA LEU A 136 20.91 2.21 -15.77
C LEU A 136 21.51 0.92 -16.33
N ARG A 137 22.82 0.74 -16.12
CA ARG A 137 23.50 -0.55 -16.36
C ARG A 137 23.83 -1.17 -15.02
N ALA A 138 23.45 -2.43 -14.83
CA ALA A 138 23.70 -3.18 -13.61
C ALA A 138 23.80 -4.68 -13.93
N THR A 139 24.61 -5.42 -13.18
CA THR A 139 24.46 -6.88 -13.06
C THR A 139 23.23 -7.22 -12.21
N PRO A 140 22.77 -8.50 -12.20
CA PRO A 140 21.70 -8.92 -11.28
C PRO A 140 22.02 -8.64 -9.81
N GLU A 141 23.26 -8.86 -9.37
CA GLU A 141 23.70 -8.61 -7.98
C GLU A 141 23.67 -7.11 -7.65
N GLU A 142 24.12 -6.26 -8.57
CA GLU A 142 24.06 -4.80 -8.42
C GLU A 142 22.62 -4.30 -8.37
N LEU A 143 21.72 -4.89 -9.17
CA LEU A 143 20.29 -4.56 -9.16
C LEU A 143 19.61 -4.95 -7.84
N LEU A 144 19.93 -6.13 -7.30
CA LEU A 144 19.47 -6.57 -5.97
C LEU A 144 19.97 -5.61 -4.87
N ALA A 145 21.26 -5.28 -4.89
CA ALA A 145 21.87 -4.36 -3.94
C ALA A 145 21.23 -2.96 -3.99
N LEU A 146 20.89 -2.47 -5.20
CA LEU A 146 20.16 -1.22 -5.38
C LEU A 146 18.76 -1.28 -4.75
N GLY A 147 18.03 -2.37 -4.94
CA GLY A 147 16.72 -2.60 -4.33
C GLY A 147 16.78 -2.55 -2.81
N ASP A 148 17.75 -3.24 -2.21
CA ASP A 148 17.98 -3.24 -0.75
C ASP A 148 18.34 -1.86 -0.21
N ALA A 149 19.21 -1.13 -0.92
CA ALA A 149 19.61 0.23 -0.54
C ALA A 149 18.41 1.20 -0.56
N ILE A 150 17.55 1.11 -1.57
CA ILE A 150 16.34 1.92 -1.67
C ILE A 150 15.37 1.57 -0.54
N ALA A 151 15.11 0.27 -0.31
CA ALA A 151 14.21 -0.18 0.75
C ALA A 151 14.71 0.25 2.14
N SER A 152 16.02 0.17 2.39
CA SER A 152 16.67 0.64 3.61
C SER A 152 16.51 2.15 3.79
N THR A 153 16.75 2.93 2.73
CA THR A 153 16.59 4.40 2.74
C THR A 153 15.16 4.81 3.07
N ILE A 154 14.16 4.17 2.47
CA ILE A 154 12.74 4.46 2.73
C ILE A 154 12.37 4.14 4.17
N ARG A 155 12.85 3.00 4.68
CA ARG A 155 12.62 2.59 6.07
C ARG A 155 13.21 3.58 7.05
N ALA A 156 14.48 3.96 6.87
CA ALA A 156 15.17 4.92 7.71
C ALA A 156 14.49 6.30 7.67
N TRP A 157 14.06 6.75 6.49
CA TRP A 157 13.28 7.99 6.35
C TRP A 157 11.99 7.95 7.15
N ARG A 158 11.23 6.84 7.07
CA ARG A 158 9.99 6.67 7.83
C ARG A 158 10.24 6.62 9.33
N GLU A 159 11.25 5.88 9.78
CA GLU A 159 11.61 5.76 11.20
C GLU A 159 12.11 7.08 11.80
N GLY A 160 12.62 7.99 10.96
CA GLY A 160 13.01 9.34 11.36
C GLY A 160 11.87 10.36 11.41
N ILE A 161 10.64 9.99 11.06
CA ILE A 161 9.47 10.87 11.19
C ILE A 161 9.05 10.93 12.66
N ASP A 162 9.04 12.14 13.21
CA ASP A 162 8.41 12.43 14.50
C ASP A 162 6.91 12.68 14.28
N ASP A 163 6.08 11.71 14.69
CA ASP A 163 4.62 11.81 14.57
C ASP A 163 4.01 12.80 15.60
N ASP A 164 4.78 13.27 16.59
CA ASP A 164 4.33 14.16 17.66
C ASP A 164 4.74 15.63 17.46
N ASP A 165 5.44 15.97 16.37
CA ASP A 165 5.91 17.34 16.09
C ASP A 165 4.82 18.31 15.59
N GLY A 166 3.58 17.83 15.46
CA GLY A 166 2.42 18.61 15.05
C GLY A 166 2.40 19.01 13.57
N ALA A 167 3.30 18.47 12.74
CA ALA A 167 3.29 18.77 11.32
C ALA A 167 2.12 18.11 10.58
N ASP A 168 1.47 18.87 9.69
CA ASP A 168 0.41 18.36 8.82
C ASP A 168 1.01 17.54 7.66
N ARG A 169 1.08 16.22 7.83
CA ARG A 169 1.64 15.28 6.85
C ARG A 169 0.53 14.60 6.05
N ALA A 170 0.61 14.69 4.73
CA ALA A 170 -0.27 13.91 3.85
C ALA A 170 0.32 12.54 3.53
N ALA A 171 -0.56 11.58 3.25
CA ALA A 171 -0.16 10.28 2.73
C ALA A 171 0.48 10.39 1.34
N VAL A 172 1.69 9.83 1.21
CA VAL A 172 2.41 9.74 -0.07
C VAL A 172 2.41 8.29 -0.55
N ARG A 173 1.94 8.06 -1.78
CA ARG A 173 2.02 6.74 -2.43
C ARG A 173 3.23 6.70 -3.35
N MET A 174 4.02 5.64 -3.20
CA MET A 174 5.12 5.29 -4.09
C MET A 174 5.07 3.80 -4.40
N PHE A 175 5.33 3.44 -5.65
CA PHE A 175 5.61 2.08 -6.07
C PHE A 175 6.84 2.12 -6.98
N LEU A 176 7.72 1.14 -6.85
CA LEU A 176 8.97 1.07 -7.58
C LEU A 176 9.07 -0.31 -8.23
N HIS A 177 9.44 -0.31 -9.50
CA HIS A 177 9.83 -1.51 -10.24
C HIS A 177 11.16 -1.23 -10.92
N ALA A 178 12.05 -2.21 -10.92
CA ALA A 178 13.26 -2.19 -11.70
C ALA A 178 13.36 -3.50 -12.46
N PHE A 179 13.51 -3.43 -13.78
CA PHE A 179 13.49 -4.57 -14.68
C PHE A 179 14.51 -4.40 -15.81
N PRO A 180 15.10 -5.48 -16.33
CA PRO A 180 16.02 -5.39 -17.44
C PRO A 180 15.29 -5.03 -18.74
N LEU A 181 15.96 -4.28 -19.61
CA LEU A 181 15.55 -4.08 -21.00
C LEU A 181 16.13 -5.25 -21.81
N LEU A 182 15.38 -6.36 -21.90
CA LEU A 182 15.75 -7.54 -22.68
C LEU A 182 15.13 -7.48 -24.08
#